data_AF-A0A956EW48-F1
#
_entry.id   AF-A0A956EW48-F1
#
_cell.length_a   1.000
_cell.length_b   1.000
_cell.length_c   1.000
_cell.angle_alpha   90.00
_cell.angle_beta   90.00
_cell.angle_gamma   90.00
#
_symmetry.space_group_name_H-M   'P 1'
#
loop_
_entity.id
_entity.type
_entity.pdbx_description
1 polymer ?
#
loop_
_entity_poly.entity_id
_entity_poly.type
_entity_poly.pdbx_seq_one_letter_code
_entity_poly.pdbx_strand_id
1 'polypeptide(L)'
;MALTPGYDPFIRHASLPDGVLTGLIRLGDGSQAKFWFLSHHLTEDNGLTRFELPDDSVHFVHGAFCCEVMLARQPADAKELVEMIRDLDGDPF
;
A
#
# COMPACT_ATOMS: atom_id res chain seq x y z
N MET A 1 -14.78 2.38 -11.73
CA MET A 1 -14.78 2.26 -10.26
C MET A 1 -14.21 3.55 -9.69
N ALA A 2 -14.87 4.18 -8.73
CA ALA A 2 -14.35 5.41 -8.11
C ALA A 2 -13.52 5.06 -6.88
N LEU A 3 -12.41 5.76 -6.66
CA LEU A 3 -11.65 5.62 -5.42
C LEU A 3 -12.39 6.33 -4.28
N THR A 4 -12.46 5.69 -3.12
CA THR A 4 -13.04 6.21 -1.89
C THR A 4 -11.95 6.49 -0.86
N PRO A 5 -12.17 7.38 0.12
CA PRO A 5 -11.30 7.51 1.28
C PRO A 5 -11.09 6.15 1.95
N GLY A 6 -9.83 5.79 2.21
CA GLY A 6 -9.50 4.70 3.12
C GLY A 6 -9.51 5.17 4.56
N TYR A 7 -9.05 4.29 5.47
CA TYR A 7 -8.86 4.67 6.87
C TYR A 7 -7.98 5.91 7.03
N ASP A 8 -6.84 5.93 6.31
CA ASP A 8 -5.93 7.07 6.33
C ASP A 8 -6.38 8.16 5.33
N PRO A 9 -6.36 9.45 5.75
CA PRO A 9 -6.92 10.53 4.94
C PRO A 9 -6.17 10.77 3.62
N PHE A 10 -4.90 10.36 3.56
CA PHE A 10 -4.01 10.45 2.39
C PHE A 10 -4.05 9.19 1.51
N ILE A 11 -4.86 8.18 1.88
CA ILE A 11 -5.09 6.98 1.09
C ILE A 11 -6.48 7.04 0.45
N ARG A 12 -6.54 6.64 -0.82
CA ARG A 12 -7.78 6.47 -1.59
C ARG A 12 -7.73 5.10 -2.26
N HIS A 13 -8.75 4.29 -2.11
CA HIS A 13 -8.76 2.94 -2.69
C HIS A 13 -10.13 2.53 -3.21
N ALA A 14 -10.17 1.43 -3.93
CA ALA A 14 -11.40 0.78 -4.34
C ALA A 14 -11.17 -0.74 -4.36
N SER A 15 -12.23 -1.51 -4.08
CA SER A 15 -12.18 -2.96 -4.09
C SER A 15 -12.64 -3.51 -5.44
N LEU A 16 -11.82 -4.35 -6.06
CA LEU A 16 -12.10 -5.04 -7.32
C LEU A 16 -13.07 -6.21 -7.09
N PRO A 17 -13.71 -6.76 -8.15
CA PRO A 17 -14.70 -7.84 -8.02
C PRO A 17 -14.18 -9.12 -7.34
N ASP A 18 -12.87 -9.35 -7.38
CA ASP A 18 -12.16 -10.47 -6.73
C ASP A 18 -11.75 -10.16 -5.27
N GLY A 19 -12.13 -8.99 -4.75
CA GLY A 19 -11.83 -8.56 -3.38
C GLY A 19 -10.47 -7.88 -3.21
N VAL A 20 -9.67 -7.80 -4.28
CA VAL A 20 -8.39 -7.08 -4.27
C VAL A 20 -8.63 -5.59 -4.08
N LEU A 21 -7.85 -4.96 -3.21
CA LEU A 21 -7.85 -3.50 -3.05
C LEU A 21 -6.78 -2.86 -3.94
N THR A 22 -7.15 -1.84 -4.69
CA THR A 22 -6.20 -0.98 -5.40
C THR A 22 -6.42 0.47 -5.02
N GLY A 23 -5.35 1.25 -4.95
CA GLY A 23 -5.47 2.62 -4.53
C GLY A 23 -4.25 3.49 -4.78
N LEU A 24 -4.35 4.72 -4.29
CA LEU A 24 -3.37 5.78 -4.37
C LEU A 24 -3.04 6.26 -2.97
N ILE A 25 -1.76 6.54 -2.75
CA ILE A 25 -1.21 7.14 -1.53
C ILE A 25 -0.66 8.50 -1.94
N ARG A 26 -1.23 9.57 -1.40
CA ARG A 26 -0.71 10.92 -1.61
C ARG A 26 0.47 11.17 -0.67
N LEU A 27 1.64 11.48 -1.22
CA LEU A 27 2.84 11.79 -0.46
C LEU A 27 2.87 13.28 -0.06
N GLY A 28 3.72 13.63 0.91
CA GLY A 28 3.86 14.98 1.45
C GLY A 28 4.36 16.00 0.44
N ASP A 29 5.22 15.58 -0.49
CA ASP A 29 5.72 16.36 -1.62
C ASP A 29 4.69 16.56 -2.74
N GLY A 30 3.51 15.95 -2.61
CA GLY A 30 2.39 16.04 -3.56
C GLY A 30 2.41 14.97 -4.66
N SER A 31 3.47 14.15 -4.74
CA SER A 31 3.51 12.99 -5.63
C SER A 31 2.58 11.88 -5.12
N GLN A 32 2.42 10.82 -5.92
CA GLN A 32 1.51 9.72 -5.62
C GLN A 32 2.17 8.37 -5.88
N ALA A 33 2.05 7.47 -4.92
CA ALA A 33 2.32 6.05 -5.12
C ALA A 33 1.00 5.31 -5.35
N LYS A 34 1.04 4.24 -6.16
CA LYS A 34 -0.08 3.32 -6.35
C LYS A 34 0.15 2.08 -5.49
N PHE A 35 -0.94 1.41 -5.14
CA PHE A 35 -0.84 0.07 -4.58
C PHE A 35 -1.88 -0.89 -5.14
N TRP A 36 -1.54 -2.16 -5.03
CA TRP A 36 -2.39 -3.32 -5.22
C TRP A 36 -2.21 -4.21 -4.00
N PHE A 37 -3.29 -4.64 -3.37
CA PHE A 37 -3.28 -5.38 -2.11
C PHE A 37 -4.23 -6.57 -2.17
N LEU A 38 -3.67 -7.75 -1.90
CA LEU A 38 -4.39 -8.99 -1.65
C LEU A 38 -4.30 -9.31 -0.16
N SER A 39 -5.45 -9.27 0.51
CA SER A 39 -5.57 -9.64 1.91
C SER A 39 -5.39 -11.16 2.09
N HIS A 40 -4.70 -11.56 3.15
CA HIS A 40 -4.63 -12.96 3.63
C HIS A 40 -6.01 -13.58 3.93
N HIS A 41 -7.08 -12.78 4.03
CA HIS A 41 -8.44 -13.29 4.17
C HIS A 41 -8.98 -13.88 2.85
N LEU A 42 -8.33 -13.60 1.72
CA LEU A 42 -8.72 -14.04 0.37
C LEU A 42 -7.78 -15.10 -0.22
N THR A 43 -6.72 -15.46 0.49
CA THR A 43 -5.67 -16.39 0.04
C THR A 43 -5.24 -17.30 1.19
N GLU A 44 -4.57 -18.41 0.89
CA GLU A 44 -4.01 -19.32 1.90
C GLU A 44 -2.63 -18.85 2.41
N ASP A 45 -2.04 -17.83 1.79
CA ASP A 45 -0.77 -17.22 2.19
C ASP A 45 -0.95 -15.95 3.05
N ASN A 46 0.16 -15.30 3.41
CA ASN A 46 0.17 -14.09 4.23
C ASN A 46 -0.39 -12.84 3.53
N GLY A 47 -0.90 -12.95 2.31
CA GLY A 47 -1.26 -11.80 1.48
C GLY A 47 -0.05 -11.05 0.94
N LEU A 48 -0.32 -10.10 0.05
CA LEU A 48 0.70 -9.34 -0.65
C LEU A 48 0.23 -7.93 -0.93
N THR A 49 1.10 -6.96 -0.68
CA THR A 49 0.95 -5.60 -1.19
C THR A 49 2.05 -5.28 -2.17
N ARG A 50 1.69 -4.82 -3.37
CA ARG A 50 2.58 -4.25 -4.37
C ARG A 50 2.42 -2.74 -4.35
N PHE A 51 3.49 -2.01 -4.10
CA PHE A 51 3.58 -0.57 -4.24
C PHE A 51 4.30 -0.22 -5.55
N GLU A 52 3.81 0.80 -6.24
CA GLU A 52 4.43 1.39 -7.43
C GLU A 52 4.65 2.89 -7.17
N LEU A 53 5.91 3.31 -7.19
CA LEU A 53 6.34 4.66 -6.83
C LEU A 53 6.26 5.63 -8.03
N PRO A 54 6.40 6.95 -7.82
CA PRO A 54 6.39 7.93 -8.90
C PRO A 54 7.48 7.75 -9.98
N ASP A 55 8.57 7.05 -9.66
CA ASP A 55 9.67 6.72 -10.57
C ASP A 55 9.50 5.35 -11.25
N ASP A 56 8.29 4.79 -11.20
CA ASP A 56 7.90 3.46 -11.71
C ASP A 56 8.60 2.27 -11.03
N SER A 57 9.37 2.49 -9.96
CA SER A 57 9.93 1.40 -9.16
C SER A 57 8.82 0.66 -8.40
N VAL A 58 9.03 -0.64 -8.19
CA VAL A 58 8.04 -1.55 -7.61
C VAL A 58 8.61 -2.20 -6.36
N HIS A 59 7.84 -2.15 -5.27
CA HIS A 59 8.18 -2.75 -3.98
C HIS A 59 7.06 -3.67 -3.52
N PHE A 60 7.43 -4.80 -2.90
CA PHE A 60 6.49 -5.79 -2.40
C PHE A 60 6.59 -5.89 -0.88
N VAL A 61 5.47 -6.21 -0.24
CA VAL A 61 5.38 -6.47 1.19
C VAL A 61 4.47 -7.67 1.42
N HIS A 62 4.91 -8.64 2.22
CA HIS A 62 4.13 -9.82 2.56
C HIS A 62 3.66 -9.74 4.02
N GLY A 63 2.39 -10.08 4.30
CA GLY A 63 1.92 -10.21 5.68
C GLY A 63 1.80 -8.93 6.53
N ALA A 64 2.18 -7.76 6.01
CA ALA A 64 2.14 -6.53 6.80
C ALA A 64 0.74 -5.97 7.05
N PHE A 65 -0.22 -6.29 6.18
CA PHE A 65 -1.57 -5.72 6.24
C PHE A 65 -2.61 -6.83 6.32
N CYS A 66 -3.61 -6.63 7.18
CA CYS A 66 -4.67 -7.61 7.45
C CYS A 66 -5.91 -7.37 6.58
N CYS A 67 -6.61 -6.25 6.79
CA CYS A 67 -7.88 -5.95 6.11
C CYS A 67 -7.76 -4.90 4.99
N GLU A 68 -6.90 -3.92 5.16
CA GLU A 68 -6.65 -2.83 4.20
C GLU A 68 -5.22 -2.29 4.39
N VAL A 69 -4.73 -1.53 3.41
CA VAL A 69 -3.44 -0.83 3.52
C VAL A 69 -3.62 0.38 4.44
N MET A 70 -2.90 0.37 5.56
CA MET A 70 -2.86 1.47 6.53
C MET A 70 -1.42 1.86 6.82
N LEU A 71 -1.10 3.14 6.80
CA LEU A 71 0.24 3.65 7.12
C LEU A 71 0.17 4.50 8.40
N ALA A 72 1.15 4.34 9.30
CA ALA A 72 1.17 5.03 10.59
C ALA A 72 1.12 6.57 10.46
N ARG A 73 1.58 7.11 9.34
CA ARG A 73 1.53 8.52 8.98
C ARG A 73 1.69 8.70 7.47
N GLN A 74 1.41 9.90 6.99
CA GLN A 74 1.69 10.26 5.60
C GLN A 74 3.22 10.28 5.36
N PRO A 75 3.73 9.53 4.36
CA PRO A 75 5.13 9.66 3.96
C PRO A 75 5.37 11.03 3.29
N ALA A 76 6.48 11.68 3.62
CA ALA A 76 6.92 12.96 3.09
C ALA A 76 7.22 12.85 1.60
N ASP A 77 7.85 11.76 1.16
CA ASP A 77 8.21 11.50 -0.23
C ASP A 77 8.30 9.99 -0.50
N ALA A 78 8.65 9.61 -1.73
CA ALA A 78 8.76 8.21 -2.14
C ALA A 78 9.84 7.45 -1.36
N LYS A 79 10.93 8.13 -0.97
CA LYS A 79 12.02 7.51 -0.20
C LYS A 79 11.53 7.12 1.18
N GLU A 80 10.80 8.00 1.85
CA GLU A 80 10.22 7.69 3.16
C GLU A 80 9.18 6.57 3.08
N LEU A 81 8.37 6.52 2.00
CA LEU A 81 7.46 5.40 1.80
C LEU A 81 8.21 4.06 1.69
N VAL A 82 9.35 4.02 1.00
CA VAL A 82 10.21 2.82 0.92
C VAL A 82 10.77 2.43 2.28
N GLU A 83 11.21 3.39 3.09
CA GLU A 83 11.68 3.13 4.46
C GLU A 83 10.56 2.50 5.31
N MET A 84 9.33 3.05 5.24
CA MET A 84 8.17 2.49 5.94
C MET A 84 7.81 1.09 5.44
N ILE A 85 7.86 0.85 4.13
CA ILE A 85 7.62 -0.45 3.51
C ILE A 85 8.63 -1.49 4.03
N ARG A 86 9.91 -1.13 4.14
CA ARG A 86 10.95 -2.02 4.65
C ARG A 86 10.75 -2.37 6.13
N ASP A 87 10.35 -1.40 6.94
CA ASP A 87 10.03 -1.64 8.35
C ASP A 87 8.84 -2.61 8.51
N LEU A 88 7.91 -2.62 7.54
CA LEU A 88 6.70 -3.45 7.54
C LEU A 88 6.92 -4.87 6.99
N ASP A 89 7.75 -5.05 5.96
CA ASP A 89 8.08 -6.38 5.41
C ASP A 89 8.95 -7.21 6.37
N GLY A 90 9.42 -6.58 7.45
CA GLY A 90 10.17 -7.25 8.51
C GLY A 90 11.56 -7.72 8.08
N ASP A 91 12.14 -7.10 7.05
CA ASP A 91 13.38 -7.57 6.41
C ASP A 91 14.54 -7.66 7.43
N PRO A 92 15.02 -8.86 7.76
CA PRO A 92 16.22 -9.08 8.55
C PRO A 92 17.37 -9.48 7.61
N PHE A 93 17.86 -8.55 6.77
CA PHE A 93 19.04 -8.71 5.89
C PHE A 93 18.96 -9.70 4.73
#